data_AF-T0QET1-F1
#
_entry.id   AF-T0QET1-F1
#
_cell.length_a   1.000
_cell.length_b   1.000
_cell.length_c   1.000
_cell.angle_alpha   90.00
_cell.angle_beta   90.00
_cell.angle_gamma   90.00
#
_symmetry.space_group_name_H-M   'P 1'
#
loop_
_entity.id
_entity.type
_entity.pdbx_description
1 polymer ?
#
loop_
_entity_poly.entity_id
_entity_poly.type
_entity_poly.pdbx_seq_one_letter_code
_entity_poly.pdbx_strand_id
1 'polypeptide(L)'
;MQHLRGRALGAAALLTLQTSQSVCEPAPLPKFVDKKDIAVHVAAPKASGWLPSFSGLWSYYWPSADDAHFAKYGPSSDQVGLMSWPTLQDGLKKRADDEVALRALTNEAIAAAKANDVAKMNALRARITVIAYGDGVTPEARQAHLEKYGCVMYTDAALDAIATAARHTRGILELGAGNGQWAKQLRAGRGLDVLAFDNMAALPLNPAFFRNTTLNMEFCAADVMKGDASIFTSALAPKLAGRALLIVFPDPGPMARRCVEAYTKSSDENTVFIYVGEGRGGANGDDAFFDVLERDWVLQQSMGLPSFSKKGYERLFVFTKRAPK
;
A
#
# COMPACT_ATOMS: atom_id res chain seq x y z
N MET A 1 58.02 -17.23 17.38
CA MET A 1 57.62 -16.01 16.64
C MET A 1 56.37 -16.33 15.84
N GLN A 2 55.23 -15.91 16.38
CA GLN A 2 53.90 -16.05 15.78
C GLN A 2 53.70 -14.90 14.78
N HIS A 3 53.21 -15.19 13.56
CA HIS A 3 52.52 -14.19 12.77
C HIS A 3 51.32 -14.81 12.04
N LEU A 4 50.16 -14.48 12.59
CA LEU A 4 48.84 -14.57 11.97
C LEU A 4 48.78 -13.66 10.74
N ARG A 5 48.25 -14.16 9.62
CA ARG A 5 47.64 -13.32 8.58
C ARG A 5 46.26 -13.87 8.26
N GLY A 6 45.27 -13.29 8.93
CA GLY A 6 43.86 -13.41 8.59
C GLY A 6 43.56 -12.68 7.28
N ARG A 7 42.78 -13.34 6.42
CA ARG A 7 42.11 -12.73 5.27
C ARG A 7 40.93 -11.91 5.80
N ALA A 8 40.93 -10.62 5.51
CA ALA A 8 39.80 -9.73 5.75
C ALA A 8 38.69 -10.02 4.72
N LEU A 9 37.58 -10.56 5.21
CA LEU A 9 36.30 -10.62 4.51
C LEU A 9 35.43 -9.44 4.99
N GLY A 10 34.74 -8.78 4.05
CA GLY A 10 33.46 -8.13 4.31
C GLY A 10 33.46 -6.62 4.57
N ALA A 11 33.52 -5.82 3.50
CA ALA A 11 33.04 -4.44 3.50
C ALA A 11 31.88 -4.31 2.50
N ALA A 12 30.71 -4.86 2.85
CA ALA A 12 29.45 -4.70 2.11
C ALA A 12 28.25 -5.13 2.97
N ALA A 13 27.94 -4.37 4.03
CA ALA A 13 26.73 -4.61 4.85
C ALA A 13 26.24 -3.37 5.63
N LEU A 14 26.57 -2.15 5.20
CA LEU A 14 26.11 -0.92 5.86
C LEU A 14 25.50 0.04 4.84
N LEU A 15 24.18 -0.11 4.62
CA LEU A 15 23.18 0.91 4.23
C LEU A 15 21.93 0.24 3.65
N THR A 16 21.40 -0.77 4.34
CA THR A 16 19.94 -0.89 4.43
C THR A 16 19.52 0.11 5.50
N LEU A 17 18.47 0.89 5.27
CA LEU A 17 17.92 1.82 6.25
C LEU A 17 17.36 1.06 7.48
N GLN A 18 18.26 0.64 8.37
CA GLN A 18 17.99 0.41 9.78
C GLN A 18 18.39 1.69 10.53
N THR A 19 17.48 2.66 10.60
CA THR A 19 17.59 3.76 11.57
C THR A 19 16.86 3.36 12.85
N SER A 20 17.58 2.78 13.83
CA SER A 20 17.12 2.78 15.23
C SER A 20 18.23 2.31 16.18
N GLN A 21 19.14 3.22 16.52
CA GLN A 21 19.60 3.35 17.90
C GLN A 21 19.67 4.85 18.20
N SER A 22 18.61 5.37 18.82
CA SER A 22 18.64 6.65 19.51
C SER A 22 18.02 6.43 20.87
N VAL A 23 18.87 6.46 21.89
CA VAL A 23 18.49 6.55 23.29
C VAL A 23 17.82 7.90 23.48
N CYS A 24 16.51 7.91 23.67
CA CYS A 24 15.80 9.08 24.20
C CYS A 24 14.97 8.61 25.39
N GLU A 25 15.28 9.17 26.56
CA GLU A 25 14.46 9.06 27.76
C GLU A 25 13.04 9.59 27.49
N PRO A 26 12.00 9.01 28.12
CA PRO A 26 10.63 9.46 27.91
C PRO A 26 10.39 10.83 28.57
N ALA A 27 9.96 11.80 27.76
CA ALA A 27 9.36 13.03 28.26
C ALA A 27 8.02 12.72 28.97
N PRO A 28 7.61 13.50 29.99
CA PRO A 28 6.38 13.24 30.72
C PRO A 28 5.15 13.46 29.85
N LEU A 29 4.18 12.56 29.99
CA LEU A 29 2.89 12.57 29.30
C LEU A 29 2.10 13.86 29.60
N PRO A 30 1.48 14.51 28.59
CA PRO A 30 0.52 15.57 28.83
C PRO A 30 -0.76 14.99 29.46
N LYS A 31 -1.24 15.65 30.51
CA LYS A 31 -2.52 15.33 31.16
C LYS A 31 -3.65 15.70 30.20
N PHE A 32 -4.45 14.71 29.81
CA PHE A 32 -5.72 14.95 29.14
C PHE A 32 -6.68 15.69 30.08
N VAL A 33 -7.23 16.80 29.60
CA VAL A 33 -8.30 17.54 30.27
C VAL A 33 -9.63 16.99 29.77
N ASP A 34 -10.45 16.50 30.69
CA ASP A 34 -11.82 16.07 30.43
C ASP A 34 -12.66 17.21 29.83
N LYS A 35 -13.19 17.00 28.62
CA LYS A 35 -14.22 17.87 28.04
C LYS A 35 -15.58 17.39 28.52
N LYS A 36 -16.20 18.19 29.41
CA LYS A 36 -17.63 18.13 29.71
C LYS A 36 -18.47 18.64 28.54
N ASP A 37 -19.47 17.84 28.20
CA ASP A 37 -20.80 18.16 27.67
C ASP A 37 -21.01 19.52 27.00
N ILE A 38 -21.14 19.51 25.67
CA ILE A 38 -21.83 20.56 24.92
C ILE A 38 -23.08 19.92 24.30
N ALA A 39 -24.23 20.18 24.92
CA ALA A 39 -25.54 19.84 24.39
C ALA A 39 -25.84 20.71 23.15
N VAL A 40 -26.09 20.06 22.01
CA VAL A 40 -26.54 20.73 20.78
C VAL A 40 -28.07 20.70 20.76
N HIS A 41 -28.70 21.87 20.93
CA HIS A 41 -30.12 22.06 20.68
C HIS A 41 -30.40 22.02 19.17
N VAL A 42 -31.15 21.02 18.73
CA VAL A 42 -31.69 20.92 17.37
C VAL A 42 -32.95 21.77 17.28
N ALA A 43 -32.88 22.88 16.55
CA ALA A 43 -34.05 23.67 16.16
C ALA A 43 -34.61 23.15 14.82
N ALA A 44 -35.92 22.93 14.76
CA ALA A 44 -36.63 22.47 13.56
C ALA A 44 -36.60 23.53 12.43
N PRO A 45 -36.50 23.12 11.15
CA PRO A 45 -36.44 24.05 10.04
C PRO A 45 -37.82 24.65 9.75
N LYS A 46 -37.87 25.98 9.64
CA LYS A 46 -39.02 26.72 9.11
C LYS A 46 -39.08 26.56 7.59
N ALA A 47 -40.23 26.13 7.09
CA ALA A 47 -40.53 26.08 5.66
C ALA A 47 -40.42 27.49 5.04
N SER A 48 -39.60 27.64 4.01
CA SER A 48 -39.54 28.88 3.22
C SER A 48 -39.49 28.56 1.72
N GLY A 49 -40.42 29.20 1.01
CA GLY A 49 -40.32 29.69 -0.38
C GLY A 49 -39.80 28.74 -1.46
N TRP A 50 -40.73 28.27 -2.29
CA TRP A 50 -40.42 27.66 -3.60
C TRP A 50 -39.87 28.76 -4.54
N LEU A 51 -38.55 28.85 -4.66
CA LEU A 51 -37.86 29.51 -5.77
C LEU A 51 -36.98 28.45 -6.45
N PRO A 52 -37.09 28.23 -7.77
CA PRO A 52 -36.24 27.26 -8.46
C PRO A 52 -34.79 27.76 -8.44
N SER A 53 -33.89 27.02 -7.78
CA SER A 53 -32.47 27.37 -7.75
C SER A 53 -31.81 27.09 -9.10
N PHE A 54 -31.26 28.13 -9.72
CA PHE A 54 -30.41 28.08 -10.92
C PHE A 54 -29.03 27.42 -10.70
N SER A 55 -28.83 26.67 -9.62
CA SER A 55 -27.58 25.97 -9.28
C SER A 55 -27.36 24.65 -10.05
N GLY A 56 -28.32 24.23 -10.90
CA GLY A 56 -28.28 22.97 -11.62
C GLY A 56 -27.48 22.94 -12.94
N LEU A 57 -26.79 24.02 -13.33
CA LEU A 57 -26.26 24.18 -14.70
C LEU A 57 -24.72 24.22 -14.84
N TRP A 58 -23.93 24.07 -13.77
CA TRP A 58 -22.46 24.30 -13.86
C TRP A 58 -21.55 23.33 -13.08
N SER A 59 -22.02 22.13 -12.72
CA SER A 59 -21.08 21.07 -12.29
C SER A 59 -20.68 20.22 -13.50
N TYR A 60 -20.00 20.82 -14.47
CA TYR A 60 -19.32 20.06 -15.51
C TYR A 60 -18.12 19.37 -14.86
N TYR A 61 -18.29 18.09 -14.52
CA TYR A 61 -17.19 17.23 -14.14
C TYR A 61 -16.32 17.00 -15.38
N TRP A 62 -15.18 17.69 -15.43
CA TRP A 62 -14.16 17.41 -16.43
C TRP A 62 -13.37 16.18 -15.96
N PRO A 63 -13.41 15.06 -16.70
CA PRO A 63 -12.66 13.88 -16.32
C PRO A 63 -11.17 14.20 -16.25
N SER A 64 -10.50 13.67 -15.23
CA SER A 64 -9.05 13.81 -15.09
C SER A 64 -8.33 13.09 -16.25
N ALA A 65 -7.05 13.41 -16.46
CA ALA A 65 -6.23 12.70 -17.47
C ALA A 65 -6.18 11.19 -17.20
N ASP A 66 -6.25 10.79 -15.92
CA ASP A 66 -6.31 9.39 -15.52
C ASP A 66 -7.67 8.77 -15.85
N ASP A 67 -8.77 9.48 -15.59
CA ASP A 67 -10.11 9.01 -15.93
C ASP A 67 -10.23 8.77 -17.45
N ALA A 68 -9.72 9.70 -18.25
CA ALA A 68 -9.64 9.56 -19.70
C ALA A 68 -8.76 8.37 -20.12
N HIS A 69 -7.65 8.13 -19.41
CA HIS A 69 -6.79 6.97 -19.64
C HIS A 69 -7.51 5.66 -19.35
N PHE A 70 -8.22 5.54 -18.22
CA PHE A 70 -8.89 4.28 -17.85
C PHE A 70 -10.16 4.03 -18.66
N ALA A 71 -10.86 5.08 -19.10
CA ALA A 71 -12.08 4.97 -19.90
C ALA A 71 -11.86 4.30 -21.26
N LYS A 72 -10.63 4.23 -21.78
CA LYS A 72 -10.32 3.57 -23.06
C LYS A 72 -10.18 2.04 -22.94
N TYR A 73 -10.10 1.51 -21.72
CA TYR A 73 -9.93 0.09 -21.48
C TYR A 73 -11.27 -0.58 -21.18
N GLY A 74 -11.57 -1.68 -21.88
CA GLY A 74 -12.79 -2.44 -21.70
C GLY A 74 -12.62 -3.92 -22.06
N PRO A 75 -13.70 -4.72 -21.98
CA PRO A 75 -13.63 -6.17 -22.18
C PRO A 75 -13.03 -6.62 -23.51
N SER A 76 -13.27 -5.84 -24.57
CA SER A 76 -12.79 -6.13 -25.92
C SER A 76 -11.50 -5.40 -26.30
N SER A 77 -10.98 -4.53 -25.43
CA SER A 77 -9.79 -3.74 -25.75
C SER A 77 -8.52 -4.56 -25.51
N ASP A 78 -7.49 -4.25 -26.30
CA ASP A 78 -6.13 -4.47 -25.85
C ASP A 78 -5.90 -3.67 -24.55
N GLN A 79 -5.20 -4.26 -23.59
CA GLN A 79 -4.91 -3.64 -22.30
C GLN A 79 -3.45 -3.18 -22.22
N VAL A 80 -2.69 -3.24 -23.31
CA VAL A 80 -1.32 -2.69 -23.35
C VAL A 80 -1.30 -1.24 -22.87
N GLY A 81 -0.39 -0.98 -21.92
CA GLY A 81 -0.20 0.34 -21.30
C GLY A 81 -1.24 0.70 -20.25
N LEU A 82 -2.18 -0.19 -19.90
CA LEU A 82 -3.16 0.02 -18.84
C LEU A 82 -2.48 0.49 -17.56
N MET A 83 -1.37 -0.15 -17.20
CA MET A 83 -0.68 0.09 -15.94
C MET A 83 0.28 1.28 -16.00
N SER A 84 0.20 2.14 -17.02
CA SER A 84 1.08 3.30 -17.24
C SER A 84 0.28 4.59 -17.46
N TRP A 85 -0.50 5.02 -16.47
CA TRP A 85 -1.39 6.19 -16.58
C TRP A 85 -0.65 7.54 -16.36
N PRO A 86 -1.20 8.67 -16.86
CA PRO A 86 -0.48 9.95 -16.94
C PRO A 86 0.09 10.47 -15.62
N THR A 87 -0.72 10.56 -14.55
CA THR A 87 -0.23 11.14 -13.29
C THR A 87 0.91 10.35 -12.66
N LEU A 88 0.86 9.01 -12.75
CA LEU A 88 1.96 8.15 -12.32
C LEU A 88 3.21 8.44 -13.15
N GLN A 89 3.12 8.48 -14.47
CA GLN A 89 4.28 8.72 -15.34
C GLN A 89 4.95 10.08 -15.07
N ASP A 90 4.16 11.12 -14.81
CA ASP A 90 4.70 12.41 -14.40
C ASP A 90 5.30 12.37 -12.99
N GLY A 91 4.72 11.57 -12.10
CA GLY A 91 5.27 11.27 -10.79
C GLY A 91 6.63 10.57 -10.84
N LEU A 92 6.78 9.59 -11.73
CA LEU A 92 8.03 8.85 -11.89
C LEU A 92 9.18 9.74 -12.34
N LYS A 93 8.92 10.72 -13.22
CA LYS A 93 9.93 11.73 -13.60
C LYS A 93 10.43 12.50 -12.38
N LYS A 94 9.51 12.98 -11.53
CA LYS A 94 9.86 13.69 -10.28
C LYS A 94 10.61 12.78 -9.30
N ARG A 95 10.23 11.50 -9.21
CA ARG A 95 10.93 10.53 -8.35
C ARG A 95 12.36 10.27 -8.82
N ALA A 96 12.62 10.29 -10.12
CA ALA A 96 13.99 10.19 -10.63
C ALA A 96 14.85 11.37 -10.16
N ASP A 97 14.29 12.59 -10.18
CA ASP A 97 14.97 13.78 -9.64
C ASP A 97 15.17 13.67 -8.11
N ASP A 98 14.15 13.22 -7.39
CA ASP A 98 14.21 12.97 -5.95
C ASP A 98 15.30 11.93 -5.60
N GLU A 99 15.45 10.87 -6.40
CA GLU A 99 16.45 9.83 -6.20
C GLU A 99 17.87 10.38 -6.33
N VAL A 100 18.12 11.23 -7.34
CA VAL A 100 19.40 11.94 -7.50
C VAL A 100 19.70 12.79 -6.26
N ALA A 101 18.70 13.53 -5.79
CA ALA A 101 18.84 14.35 -4.59
C ALA A 101 19.10 13.51 -3.32
N LEU A 102 18.39 12.40 -3.14
CA LEU A 102 18.58 11.48 -2.00
C LEU A 102 19.97 10.85 -1.99
N ARG A 103 20.51 10.47 -3.16
CA ARG A 103 21.88 9.95 -3.27
C ARG A 103 22.90 10.99 -2.85
N ALA A 104 22.73 12.25 -3.25
CA ALA A 104 23.59 13.36 -2.82
C ALA A 104 23.54 13.55 -1.29
N LEU A 105 22.34 13.59 -0.70
CA LEU A 105 22.15 13.70 0.74
C LEU A 105 22.72 12.53 1.52
N THR A 106 22.65 11.32 0.96
CA THR A 106 23.22 10.12 1.58
C THR A 106 24.74 10.23 1.69
N ASN A 107 25.41 10.73 0.65
CA ASN A 107 26.85 10.98 0.69
C ASN A 107 27.22 12.04 1.73
N GLU A 108 26.43 13.12 1.84
CA GLU A 108 26.59 14.13 2.89
C GLU A 108 26.41 13.53 4.30
N ALA A 109 25.43 12.63 4.47
CA ALA A 109 25.14 11.98 5.74
C ALA A 109 26.28 11.02 6.14
N ILE A 110 26.84 10.26 5.20
CA ILE A 110 28.01 9.41 5.45
C ILE A 110 29.19 10.27 5.92
N ALA A 111 29.43 11.42 5.30
CA ALA A 111 30.51 12.33 5.71
C ALA A 111 30.26 12.94 7.10
N ALA A 112 29.04 13.40 7.38
CA ALA A 112 28.66 13.95 8.68
C ALA A 112 28.76 12.89 9.80
N ALA A 113 28.34 11.65 9.53
CA ALA A 113 28.47 10.54 10.46
C ALA A 113 29.94 10.24 10.77
N LYS A 114 30.82 10.21 9.76
CA LYS A 114 32.28 10.03 9.96
C LYS A 114 32.90 11.15 10.81
N ALA A 115 32.33 12.37 10.74
CA ALA A 115 32.77 13.52 11.53
C ALA A 115 32.10 13.60 12.93
N ASN A 116 31.19 12.68 13.27
CA ASN A 116 30.34 12.75 14.47
C ASN A 116 29.53 14.06 14.59
N ASP A 117 29.14 14.65 13.46
CA ASP A 117 28.37 15.90 13.42
C ASP A 117 26.87 15.61 13.58
N VAL A 118 26.43 15.52 14.83
CA VAL A 118 25.03 15.20 15.20
C VAL A 118 24.05 16.25 14.67
N ALA A 119 24.42 17.54 14.71
CA ALA A 119 23.56 18.62 14.26
C ALA A 119 23.29 18.53 12.75
N LYS A 120 24.34 18.30 11.96
CA LYS A 120 24.22 18.10 10.51
C LYS A 120 23.46 16.82 10.17
N MET A 121 23.67 15.72 10.90
CA MET A 121 22.91 14.48 10.70
C MET A 121 21.40 14.70 10.92
N ASN A 122 21.00 15.47 11.93
CA ASN A 122 19.61 15.80 12.18
C ASN A 122 19.01 16.67 11.06
N ALA A 123 19.74 17.68 10.58
CA ALA A 123 19.32 18.51 9.47
C ALA A 123 19.17 17.70 8.16
N LEU A 124 20.09 16.78 7.89
CA LEU A 124 20.03 15.88 6.73
C LEU A 124 18.84 14.92 6.82
N ARG A 125 18.56 14.36 8.00
CA ARG A 125 17.38 13.52 8.20
C ARG A 125 16.09 14.26 7.87
N ALA A 126 15.93 15.51 8.31
CA ALA A 126 14.76 16.32 7.98
C ALA A 126 14.61 16.53 6.45
N ARG A 127 15.71 16.86 5.75
CA ARG A 127 15.71 17.00 4.28
C ARG A 127 15.37 15.70 3.57
N ILE A 128 15.95 14.58 4.00
CA ILE A 128 15.66 13.24 3.46
C ILE A 128 14.17 12.91 3.63
N THR A 129 13.60 13.17 4.81
CA THR A 129 12.17 12.93 5.07
C THR A 129 11.27 13.74 4.13
N VAL A 130 11.56 15.02 3.92
CA VAL A 130 10.78 15.88 3.01
C VAL A 130 10.87 15.38 1.56
N ILE A 131 12.04 14.93 1.12
CA ILE A 131 12.19 14.37 -0.24
C ILE A 131 11.48 13.01 -0.35
N ALA A 132 11.64 12.12 0.63
CA ALA A 132 11.06 10.79 0.56
C ALA A 132 9.53 10.80 0.68
N TYR A 133 8.97 11.63 1.56
CA TYR A 133 7.56 11.56 1.95
C TYR A 133 6.78 12.86 1.75
N GLY A 134 7.44 13.95 1.36
CA GLY A 134 6.83 15.26 1.23
C GLY A 134 6.88 16.09 2.52
N ASP A 135 6.60 17.38 2.36
CA ASP A 135 6.62 18.34 3.46
C ASP A 135 5.51 18.07 4.50
N GLY A 136 5.83 18.29 5.77
CA GLY A 136 4.91 18.07 6.90
C GLY A 136 4.72 16.62 7.33
N VAL A 137 5.40 15.65 6.70
CA VAL A 137 5.32 14.24 7.11
C VAL A 137 6.33 13.95 8.22
N THR A 138 5.83 13.49 9.37
CA THR A 138 6.67 13.06 10.50
C THR A 138 6.78 11.52 10.57
N PRO A 139 7.83 10.97 11.19
CA PRO A 139 7.94 9.54 11.46
C PRO A 139 6.73 8.99 12.24
N GLU A 140 6.20 9.75 13.20
CA GLU A 140 5.05 9.37 14.02
C GLU A 140 3.77 9.30 13.16
N ALA A 141 3.57 10.27 12.26
CA ALA A 141 2.45 10.26 11.33
C ALA A 141 2.53 9.04 10.38
N ARG A 142 3.74 8.69 9.92
CA ARG A 142 3.97 7.48 9.11
C ARG A 142 3.67 6.21 9.88
N GLN A 143 4.11 6.15 11.13
CA GLN A 143 3.86 5.01 12.00
C GLN A 143 2.37 4.81 12.24
N ALA A 144 1.64 5.88 12.60
CA ALA A 144 0.19 5.85 12.78
C ALA A 144 -0.56 5.43 11.49
N HIS A 145 -0.07 5.83 10.32
CA HIS A 145 -0.61 5.38 9.04
C HIS A 145 -0.42 3.87 8.86
N LEU A 146 0.81 3.36 9.04
CA LEU A 146 1.12 1.95 8.88
C LEU A 146 0.33 1.06 9.84
N GLU A 147 0.15 1.50 11.09
CA GLU A 147 -0.66 0.79 12.08
C GLU A 147 -2.11 0.67 11.61
N LYS A 148 -2.70 1.76 11.10
CA LYS A 148 -4.11 1.79 10.72
C LYS A 148 -4.41 1.14 9.37
N TYR A 149 -3.54 1.34 8.39
CA TYR A 149 -3.82 1.06 6.99
C TYR A 149 -2.84 0.05 6.35
N GLY A 150 -1.68 -0.17 6.96
CA GLY A 150 -0.55 -0.77 6.25
C GLY A 150 0.06 0.27 5.30
N CYS A 151 0.57 -0.17 4.15
CA CYS A 151 1.27 0.72 3.21
C CYS A 151 0.35 1.61 2.36
N VAL A 152 -0.95 1.31 2.31
CA VAL A 152 -1.92 2.03 1.48
C VAL A 152 -3.27 2.15 2.18
N MET A 153 -3.86 3.34 2.09
CA MET A 153 -5.15 3.65 2.71
C MET A 153 -6.31 2.93 2.01
N TYR A 154 -7.14 2.23 2.78
CA TYR A 154 -8.48 1.85 2.32
C TYR A 154 -9.49 2.98 2.56
N THR A 155 -10.49 3.05 1.70
CA THR A 155 -11.68 3.90 1.86
C THR A 155 -12.92 3.01 1.86
N ASP A 156 -14.05 3.51 2.35
CA ASP A 156 -15.31 2.74 2.29
C ASP A 156 -15.66 2.33 0.85
N ALA A 157 -15.48 3.24 -0.12
CA ALA A 157 -15.71 2.96 -1.53
C ALA A 157 -14.80 1.85 -2.07
N ALA A 158 -13.53 1.81 -1.62
CA ALA A 158 -12.61 0.74 -1.99
C ALA A 158 -13.04 -0.61 -1.40
N LEU A 159 -13.42 -0.63 -0.12
CA LEU A 159 -13.91 -1.83 0.55
C LEU A 159 -15.22 -2.34 -0.10
N ASP A 160 -16.11 -1.43 -0.50
CA ASP A 160 -17.36 -1.75 -1.21
C ASP A 160 -17.10 -2.31 -2.61
N ALA A 161 -16.12 -1.77 -3.33
CA ALA A 161 -15.72 -2.30 -4.64
C ALA A 161 -15.15 -3.71 -4.53
N ILE A 162 -14.32 -3.97 -3.50
CA ILE A 162 -13.82 -5.32 -3.21
C ILE A 162 -14.97 -6.28 -2.87
N ALA A 163 -15.88 -5.86 -1.98
CA ALA A 163 -17.04 -6.66 -1.61
C ALA A 163 -17.93 -6.99 -2.81
N THR A 164 -18.12 -6.02 -3.72
CA THR A 164 -18.88 -6.20 -4.95
C THR A 164 -18.20 -7.18 -5.90
N ALA A 165 -16.88 -7.04 -6.10
CA ALA A 165 -16.10 -7.94 -6.95
C ALA A 165 -16.10 -9.39 -6.42
N ALA A 166 -16.08 -9.57 -5.09
CA ALA A 166 -16.09 -10.87 -4.44
C ALA A 166 -17.49 -11.48 -4.24
N ARG A 167 -18.57 -10.79 -4.62
CA ARG A 167 -19.96 -11.23 -4.35
C ARG A 167 -20.28 -12.61 -4.91
N HIS A 168 -19.70 -12.96 -6.05
CA HIS A 168 -19.93 -14.23 -6.74
C HIS A 168 -18.77 -15.23 -6.56
N THR A 169 -17.85 -14.95 -5.65
CA THR A 169 -16.76 -15.85 -5.31
C THR A 169 -17.04 -16.56 -3.98
N ARG A 170 -16.19 -17.51 -3.61
CA ARG A 170 -16.24 -18.20 -2.32
C ARG A 170 -15.66 -17.38 -1.16
N GLY A 171 -15.39 -16.09 -1.37
CA GLY A 171 -14.68 -15.20 -0.45
C GLY A 171 -13.40 -14.65 -1.06
N ILE A 172 -12.53 -14.11 -0.20
CA ILE A 172 -11.27 -13.46 -0.59
C ILE A 172 -10.09 -14.27 -0.09
N LEU A 173 -9.05 -14.35 -0.92
CA LEU A 173 -7.72 -14.81 -0.57
C LEU A 173 -6.77 -13.62 -0.70
N GLU A 174 -6.27 -13.09 0.41
CA GLU A 174 -5.25 -12.04 0.41
C GLU A 174 -3.85 -12.67 0.50
N LEU A 175 -2.99 -12.39 -0.47
CA LEU A 175 -1.58 -12.80 -0.48
C LEU A 175 -0.66 -11.58 -0.37
N GLY A 176 0.34 -11.66 0.50
CA GLY A 176 1.16 -10.51 0.86
C GLY A 176 0.42 -9.57 1.83
N ALA A 177 -0.38 -10.14 2.74
CA ALA A 177 -1.24 -9.39 3.64
C ALA A 177 -0.49 -8.56 4.68
N GLY A 178 0.83 -8.76 4.83
CA GLY A 178 1.64 -8.18 5.89
C GLY A 178 1.06 -8.48 7.26
N ASN A 179 0.63 -7.42 7.95
CA ASN A 179 -0.01 -7.51 9.26
C ASN A 179 -1.55 -7.61 9.19
N GLY A 180 -2.14 -7.68 7.99
CA GLY A 180 -3.56 -8.00 7.78
C GLY A 180 -4.54 -6.85 7.97
N GLN A 181 -4.10 -5.58 7.82
CA GLN A 181 -4.96 -4.41 7.98
C GLN A 181 -6.19 -4.45 7.06
N TRP A 182 -6.00 -4.82 5.79
CA TRP A 182 -7.09 -4.92 4.82
C TRP A 182 -8.00 -6.11 5.11
N ALA A 183 -7.45 -7.32 5.33
CA ALA A 183 -8.23 -8.48 5.79
C ALA A 183 -9.11 -8.17 7.01
N LYS A 184 -8.52 -7.55 8.04
CA LYS A 184 -9.26 -7.17 9.26
C LYS A 184 -10.47 -6.30 8.94
N GLN A 185 -10.29 -5.29 8.08
CA GLN A 185 -11.35 -4.33 7.77
C GLN A 185 -12.40 -4.89 6.83
N LEU A 186 -12.02 -5.74 5.88
CA LEU A 186 -12.98 -6.45 5.03
C LEU A 186 -13.86 -7.40 5.84
N ARG A 187 -13.28 -8.10 6.83
CA ARG A 187 -14.04 -8.95 7.76
C ARG A 187 -14.95 -8.12 8.67
N ALA A 188 -14.38 -7.16 9.39
CA ALA A 188 -15.12 -6.39 10.39
C ALA A 188 -16.15 -5.42 9.76
N GLY A 189 -15.76 -4.73 8.70
CA GLY A 189 -16.56 -3.69 8.07
C GLY A 189 -17.53 -4.19 7.00
N ARG A 190 -17.31 -5.37 6.41
CA ARG A 190 -18.14 -5.91 5.32
C ARG A 190 -18.57 -7.36 5.50
N GLY A 191 -18.17 -8.03 6.60
CA GLY A 191 -18.55 -9.41 6.88
C GLY A 191 -18.02 -10.42 5.86
N LEU A 192 -16.95 -10.09 5.13
CA LEU A 192 -16.40 -10.97 4.10
C LEU A 192 -15.59 -12.11 4.71
N ASP A 193 -15.69 -13.31 4.12
CA ASP A 193 -14.79 -14.41 4.42
C ASP A 193 -13.43 -14.17 3.73
N VAL A 194 -12.44 -13.77 4.51
CA VAL A 194 -11.08 -13.48 4.03
C VAL A 194 -10.10 -14.49 4.61
N LEU A 195 -9.33 -15.15 3.75
CA LEU A 195 -8.15 -15.92 4.14
C LEU A 195 -6.92 -15.09 3.79
N ALA A 196 -6.11 -14.72 4.78
CA ALA A 196 -4.96 -13.85 4.60
C ALA A 196 -3.66 -14.61 4.83
N PHE A 197 -2.69 -14.43 3.93
CA PHE A 197 -1.36 -15.03 4.05
C PHE A 197 -0.25 -14.01 3.81
N ASP A 198 0.85 -14.18 4.54
CA ASP A 198 2.10 -13.45 4.31
C ASP A 198 3.32 -14.32 4.62
N ASN A 199 4.45 -14.07 3.97
CA ASN A 199 5.69 -14.82 4.20
C ASN A 199 6.53 -14.24 5.36
N MET A 200 6.15 -13.06 5.85
CA MET A 200 6.74 -12.28 6.94
C MET A 200 8.20 -11.85 6.66
N ALA A 201 8.65 -11.89 5.40
CA ALA A 201 10.04 -11.61 5.05
C ALA A 201 10.37 -10.11 5.04
N ALA A 202 9.38 -9.26 4.72
CA ALA A 202 9.55 -7.83 4.55
C ALA A 202 8.36 -7.05 5.13
N LEU A 203 8.18 -7.12 6.45
CA LEU A 203 7.10 -6.37 7.11
C LEU A 203 7.45 -4.87 7.23
N PRO A 204 6.51 -3.96 6.90
CA PRO A 204 6.74 -2.51 6.98
C PRO A 204 6.82 -2.00 8.43
N LEU A 205 6.26 -2.77 9.37
CA LEU A 205 6.32 -2.53 10.81
C LEU A 205 7.54 -3.27 11.38
N ASN A 206 8.49 -2.54 11.97
CA ASN A 206 9.71 -3.14 12.54
C ASN A 206 9.46 -3.72 13.95
N PRO A 207 9.58 -5.04 14.15
CA PRO A 207 9.40 -5.72 15.46
C PRO A 207 10.21 -5.13 16.62
N ALA A 208 11.37 -4.51 16.34
CA ALA A 208 12.23 -3.93 17.35
C ALA A 208 11.60 -2.74 18.09
N PHE A 209 10.68 -2.00 17.45
CA PHE A 209 9.89 -0.96 18.13
C PHE A 209 8.77 -1.55 19.02
N PHE A 210 8.45 -2.84 18.85
CA PHE A 210 7.28 -3.49 19.43
C PHE A 210 7.59 -4.50 20.52
N ARG A 211 8.87 -4.77 20.83
CA ARG A 211 9.25 -5.77 21.85
C ARG A 211 8.77 -5.42 23.28
N ASN A 212 8.26 -4.22 23.53
CA ASN A 212 7.88 -3.77 24.87
C ASN A 212 6.49 -3.11 24.99
N THR A 213 5.64 -3.15 23.96
CA THR A 213 4.28 -2.61 24.06
C THR A 213 3.24 -3.61 23.56
N THR A 214 2.37 -4.03 24.47
CA THR A 214 1.13 -4.81 24.21
C THR A 214 0.17 -4.13 23.22
N LEU A 215 0.46 -2.90 22.81
CA LEU A 215 -0.36 -2.01 21.99
C LEU A 215 -0.52 -2.41 20.51
N ASN A 216 0.24 -3.39 19.99
CA ASN A 216 0.29 -3.63 18.53
C ASN A 216 -0.54 -4.81 18.02
N MET A 217 -0.95 -5.74 18.89
CA MET A 217 -1.85 -6.83 18.48
C MET A 217 -3.26 -6.33 18.15
N GLU A 218 -3.65 -5.16 18.65
CA GLU A 218 -4.93 -4.55 18.32
C GLU A 218 -5.00 -4.09 16.87
N PHE A 219 -3.87 -3.75 16.24
CA PHE A 219 -3.83 -3.23 14.87
C PHE A 219 -3.63 -4.32 13.82
N CYS A 220 -2.92 -5.40 14.17
CA CYS A 220 -2.74 -6.55 13.29
C CYS A 220 -3.98 -7.46 13.27
N ALA A 221 -4.21 -8.16 12.16
CA ALA A 221 -5.14 -9.28 12.16
C ALA A 221 -4.47 -10.48 12.84
N ALA A 222 -5.14 -11.05 13.84
CA ALA A 222 -4.60 -12.18 14.62
C ALA A 222 -4.51 -13.49 13.82
N ASP A 223 -5.10 -13.55 12.63
CA ASP A 223 -5.32 -14.75 11.82
C ASP A 223 -4.64 -14.68 10.43
N VAL A 224 -3.64 -13.80 10.25
CA VAL A 224 -2.76 -13.88 9.06
C VAL A 224 -1.92 -15.14 9.16
N MET A 225 -2.10 -16.04 8.20
CA MET A 225 -1.38 -17.29 8.14
C MET A 225 -0.02 -17.10 7.45
N LYS A 226 0.97 -17.92 7.81
CA LYS A 226 2.24 -17.91 7.09
C LYS A 226 2.06 -18.59 5.72
N GLY A 227 2.43 -17.91 4.63
CA GLY A 227 2.35 -18.49 3.29
C GLY A 227 2.75 -17.52 2.18
N ASP A 228 3.03 -18.08 1.02
CA ASP A 228 3.28 -17.36 -0.24
C ASP A 228 2.58 -18.10 -1.40
N ALA A 229 2.97 -17.84 -2.65
CA ALA A 229 2.38 -18.52 -3.82
C ALA A 229 2.41 -20.07 -3.74
N SER A 230 3.26 -20.68 -2.91
CA SER A 230 3.29 -22.14 -2.71
C SER A 230 2.03 -22.71 -2.04
N ILE A 231 1.18 -21.87 -1.43
CA ILE A 231 -0.09 -22.36 -0.84
C ILE A 231 -1.01 -22.99 -1.88
N PHE A 232 -0.88 -22.59 -3.16
CA PHE A 232 -1.65 -23.14 -4.28
C PHE A 232 -1.27 -24.56 -4.67
N THR A 233 -0.13 -25.06 -4.19
CA THR A 233 0.29 -26.47 -4.35
C THR A 233 0.22 -27.26 -3.04
N SER A 234 -0.28 -26.63 -1.97
CA SER A 234 -0.38 -27.25 -0.65
C SER A 234 -1.69 -28.03 -0.48
N ALA A 235 -1.83 -28.72 0.65
CA ALA A 235 -3.10 -29.36 1.04
C ALA A 235 -4.27 -28.38 1.20
N LEU A 236 -4.01 -27.06 1.26
CA LEU A 236 -5.04 -26.02 1.31
C LEU A 236 -5.65 -25.71 -0.06
N ALA A 237 -4.97 -26.05 -1.16
CA ALA A 237 -5.35 -25.61 -2.51
C ALA A 237 -6.85 -25.83 -2.85
N PRO A 238 -7.49 -26.98 -2.53
CA PRO A 238 -8.92 -27.17 -2.79
C PRO A 238 -9.85 -26.18 -2.05
N LYS A 239 -9.41 -25.64 -0.89
CA LYS A 239 -10.15 -24.64 -0.11
C LYS A 239 -9.98 -23.22 -0.65
N LEU A 240 -8.98 -23.00 -1.49
CA LEU A 240 -8.64 -21.70 -2.07
C LEU A 240 -9.33 -21.46 -3.42
N ALA A 241 -9.70 -22.53 -4.13
CA ALA A 241 -10.38 -22.45 -5.43
C ALA A 241 -11.68 -21.64 -5.37
N GLY A 242 -11.91 -20.80 -6.38
CA GLY A 242 -13.13 -20.00 -6.55
C GLY A 242 -13.20 -18.76 -5.65
N ARG A 243 -12.13 -18.41 -4.91
CA ARG A 243 -12.02 -17.15 -4.17
C ARG A 243 -11.47 -16.04 -5.06
N ALA A 244 -11.78 -14.78 -4.76
CA ALA A 244 -11.11 -13.63 -5.39
C ALA A 244 -9.69 -13.50 -4.80
N LEU A 245 -8.67 -13.36 -5.65
CA LEU A 245 -7.32 -13.05 -5.18
C LEU A 245 -7.21 -11.55 -4.93
N LEU A 246 -6.76 -11.15 -3.74
CA LEU A 246 -6.42 -9.78 -3.36
C LEU A 246 -4.90 -9.70 -3.12
N ILE A 247 -4.26 -8.72 -3.75
CA ILE A 247 -2.87 -8.35 -3.45
C ILE A 247 -2.83 -6.84 -3.20
N VAL A 248 -2.30 -6.44 -2.04
CA VAL A 248 -2.25 -5.05 -1.59
C VAL A 248 -0.80 -4.64 -1.37
N PHE A 249 -0.37 -3.60 -2.08
CA PHE A 249 0.95 -3.00 -2.01
C PHE A 249 2.09 -4.05 -1.97
N PRO A 250 2.19 -4.93 -2.98
CA PRO A 250 3.24 -5.94 -2.99
C PRO A 250 4.60 -5.29 -3.15
N ASP A 251 5.65 -5.92 -2.62
CA ASP A 251 7.03 -5.51 -2.85
C ASP A 251 7.35 -5.38 -4.34
N PRO A 252 8.30 -4.51 -4.72
CA PRO A 252 8.86 -4.54 -6.06
C PRO A 252 9.48 -5.91 -6.34
N GLY A 253 9.26 -6.44 -7.54
CA GLY A 253 9.79 -7.74 -7.95
C GLY A 253 8.72 -8.81 -8.20
N PRO A 254 9.12 -10.10 -8.20
CA PRO A 254 8.33 -11.16 -8.83
C PRO A 254 7.21 -11.73 -7.95
N MET A 255 7.04 -11.23 -6.71
CA MET A 255 6.08 -11.81 -5.76
C MET A 255 4.64 -11.76 -6.32
N ALA A 256 4.19 -10.59 -6.76
CA ALA A 256 2.85 -10.39 -7.29
C ALA A 256 2.58 -11.29 -8.51
N ARG A 257 3.54 -11.34 -9.45
CA ARG A 257 3.47 -12.23 -10.63
C ARG A 257 3.33 -13.69 -10.24
N ARG A 258 4.20 -14.18 -9.35
CA ARG A 258 4.16 -15.59 -8.88
C ARG A 258 2.82 -15.93 -8.26
N CYS A 259 2.25 -15.01 -7.46
CA CYS A 259 0.95 -15.21 -6.84
C CYS A 259 -0.18 -15.29 -7.88
N VAL A 260 -0.24 -14.35 -8.83
CA VAL A 260 -1.28 -14.35 -9.88
C VAL A 260 -1.16 -15.56 -10.80
N GLU A 261 0.05 -15.94 -11.21
CA GLU A 261 0.27 -17.13 -12.04
C GLU A 261 -0.13 -18.42 -11.31
N ALA A 262 0.26 -18.57 -10.05
CA ALA A 262 -0.07 -19.75 -9.24
C ALA A 262 -1.58 -19.82 -8.95
N TYR A 263 -2.20 -18.69 -8.62
CA TYR A 263 -3.65 -18.57 -8.47
C TYR A 263 -4.37 -19.04 -9.73
N THR A 264 -4.00 -18.48 -10.89
CA THR A 264 -4.64 -18.79 -12.18
C THR A 264 -4.49 -20.27 -12.57
N LYS A 265 -3.35 -20.90 -12.27
CA LYS A 265 -3.07 -22.31 -12.61
C LYS A 265 -3.76 -23.30 -11.66
N SER A 266 -4.09 -22.88 -10.44
CA SER A 266 -4.60 -23.77 -9.39
C SER A 266 -6.06 -24.19 -9.58
N SER A 267 -6.85 -23.41 -10.31
CA SER A 267 -8.26 -23.71 -10.59
C SER A 267 -8.80 -22.82 -11.71
N ASP A 268 -9.70 -23.35 -12.55
CA ASP A 268 -10.42 -22.55 -13.54
C ASP A 268 -11.50 -21.65 -12.92
N GLU A 269 -11.92 -21.91 -11.68
CA GLU A 269 -12.84 -21.04 -10.93
C GLU A 269 -12.18 -19.72 -10.50
N ASN A 270 -10.85 -19.65 -10.55
CA ASN A 270 -10.06 -18.49 -10.15
C ASN A 270 -10.09 -17.40 -11.23
N THR A 271 -11.16 -16.60 -11.19
CA THR A 271 -11.53 -15.68 -12.27
C THR A 271 -11.51 -14.21 -11.85
N VAL A 272 -11.32 -13.90 -10.56
CA VAL A 272 -11.36 -12.52 -10.04
C VAL A 272 -10.04 -12.20 -9.36
N PHE A 273 -9.38 -11.13 -9.84
CA PHE A 273 -8.17 -10.61 -9.25
C PHE A 273 -8.36 -9.14 -8.88
N ILE A 274 -7.91 -8.78 -7.69
CA ILE A 274 -7.99 -7.43 -7.15
C ILE A 274 -6.58 -7.02 -6.76
N TYR A 275 -6.16 -5.88 -7.29
CA TYR A 275 -4.85 -5.30 -7.06
C TYR A 275 -5.01 -3.93 -6.43
N VAL A 276 -4.25 -3.66 -5.37
CA VAL A 276 -4.13 -2.34 -4.78
C VAL A 276 -2.66 -1.95 -4.77
N GLY A 277 -2.31 -0.85 -5.43
CA GLY A 277 -0.93 -0.40 -5.52
C GLY A 277 -0.70 0.53 -6.70
N GLU A 278 0.57 0.76 -7.03
CA GLU A 278 0.98 1.57 -8.18
C GLU A 278 1.12 0.73 -9.45
N GLY A 279 1.20 1.42 -10.59
CA GLY A 279 1.41 0.80 -11.89
C GLY A 279 2.88 0.57 -12.22
N ARG A 280 3.13 0.37 -13.51
CA ARG A 280 4.46 0.11 -14.08
C ARG A 280 5.46 1.20 -13.71
N GLY A 281 6.64 0.78 -13.25
CA GLY A 281 7.71 1.66 -12.77
C GLY A 281 7.46 2.29 -11.40
N GLY A 282 6.28 2.05 -10.79
CA GLY A 282 5.94 2.49 -9.44
C GLY A 282 6.63 1.68 -8.34
N ALA A 283 6.10 1.80 -7.14
CA ALA A 283 6.64 1.15 -5.94
C ALA A 283 6.36 -0.36 -5.84
N ASN A 284 5.54 -0.92 -6.72
CA ASN A 284 4.96 -2.25 -6.56
C ASN A 284 5.12 -3.12 -7.82
N GLY A 285 5.32 -4.43 -7.63
CA GLY A 285 5.44 -5.39 -8.72
C GLY A 285 6.67 -5.17 -9.62
N ASP A 286 6.87 -6.03 -10.60
CA ASP A 286 7.84 -5.84 -11.67
C ASP A 286 7.15 -5.69 -13.03
N ASP A 287 7.90 -5.33 -14.06
CA ASP A 287 7.36 -5.18 -15.42
C ASP A 287 6.65 -6.45 -15.90
N ALA A 288 7.19 -7.63 -15.56
CA ALA A 288 6.62 -8.91 -15.95
C ALA A 288 5.27 -9.19 -15.27
N PHE A 289 5.05 -8.73 -14.04
CA PHE A 289 3.75 -8.76 -13.39
C PHE A 289 2.72 -7.96 -14.18
N PHE A 290 3.06 -6.73 -14.55
CA PHE A 290 2.13 -5.87 -15.31
C PHE A 290 1.88 -6.40 -16.73
N ASP A 291 2.87 -7.03 -17.36
CA ASP A 291 2.67 -7.73 -18.64
C ASP A 291 1.63 -8.85 -18.52
N VAL A 292 1.62 -9.60 -17.41
CA VAL A 292 0.59 -10.63 -17.15
C VAL A 292 -0.79 -9.99 -17.00
N LEU A 293 -0.91 -8.87 -16.29
CA LEU A 293 -2.21 -8.19 -16.13
C LEU A 293 -2.76 -7.68 -17.47
N GLU A 294 -1.92 -7.01 -18.25
CA GLU A 294 -2.33 -6.46 -19.55
C GLU A 294 -2.67 -7.58 -20.55
N ARG A 295 -1.97 -8.71 -20.50
CA ARG A 295 -2.23 -9.84 -21.40
C ARG A 295 -3.46 -10.66 -20.98
N ASP A 296 -3.50 -11.12 -19.74
CA ASP A 296 -4.38 -12.21 -19.30
C ASP A 296 -5.61 -11.75 -18.53
N TRP A 297 -5.67 -10.46 -18.15
CA TRP A 297 -6.73 -9.91 -17.33
C TRP A 297 -7.44 -8.76 -18.03
N VAL A 298 -8.72 -8.59 -17.69
CA VAL A 298 -9.58 -7.53 -18.20
C VAL A 298 -9.92 -6.60 -17.04
N LEU A 299 -9.59 -5.32 -17.17
CA LEU A 299 -10.00 -4.32 -16.19
C LEU A 299 -11.52 -4.19 -16.20
N GLN A 300 -12.14 -4.34 -15.03
CA GLN A 300 -13.56 -4.07 -14.81
C GLN A 300 -13.79 -2.72 -14.15
N GLN A 301 -12.92 -2.36 -13.20
CA GLN A 301 -13.05 -1.14 -12.41
C GLN A 301 -11.68 -0.68 -11.94
N SER A 302 -11.48 0.65 -11.89
CA SER A 302 -10.37 1.25 -11.15
C SER A 302 -10.83 2.45 -10.34
N MET A 303 -10.11 2.78 -9.27
CA MET A 303 -10.28 4.02 -8.52
C MET A 303 -8.97 4.49 -7.90
N GLY A 304 -8.77 5.80 -7.82
CA GLY A 304 -7.67 6.39 -7.06
C GLY A 304 -7.87 6.19 -5.56
N LEU A 305 -6.79 5.92 -4.84
CA LEU A 305 -6.79 5.86 -3.38
C LEU A 305 -6.02 7.03 -2.77
N PRO A 306 -6.38 7.45 -1.54
CA PRO A 306 -5.58 8.43 -0.82
C PRO A 306 -4.19 7.86 -0.54
N SER A 307 -3.16 8.57 -0.96
CA SER A 307 -1.79 8.25 -0.58
C SER A 307 -1.47 8.79 0.81
N PHE A 308 -0.59 8.10 1.55
CA PHE A 308 -0.04 8.61 2.80
C PHE A 308 0.70 9.94 2.61
N SER A 309 1.39 10.05 1.48
CA SER A 309 2.19 11.22 1.10
C SER A 309 1.53 11.93 -0.08
N LYS A 310 1.97 13.15 -0.39
CA LYS A 310 1.61 13.79 -1.66
C LYS A 310 2.33 13.18 -2.88
N LYS A 311 3.04 12.06 -2.70
CA LYS A 311 3.95 11.46 -3.69
C LYS A 311 3.55 10.05 -4.14
N GLY A 312 2.56 9.41 -3.53
CA GLY A 312 2.08 8.10 -3.98
C GLY A 312 0.99 8.21 -5.04
N TYR A 313 0.89 7.15 -5.84
CA TYR A 313 -0.09 7.02 -6.92
C TYR A 313 -0.90 5.74 -6.76
N GLU A 314 -1.21 5.35 -5.53
CA GLU A 314 -1.89 4.10 -5.26
C GLU A 314 -3.31 4.11 -5.84
N ARG A 315 -3.68 3.01 -6.47
CA ARG A 315 -5.03 2.79 -7.02
C ARG A 315 -5.51 1.39 -6.69
N LEU A 316 -6.83 1.23 -6.65
CA LEU A 316 -7.48 -0.06 -6.64
C LEU A 316 -7.88 -0.43 -8.07
N PHE A 317 -7.66 -1.69 -8.43
CA PHE A 317 -8.02 -2.29 -9.70
C PHE A 317 -8.77 -3.60 -9.45
N VAL A 318 -9.91 -3.77 -10.13
CA VAL A 318 -10.65 -5.02 -10.18
C VAL A 318 -10.54 -5.59 -11.57
N PHE A 319 -10.11 -6.84 -11.64
CA PHE A 319 -9.91 -7.57 -12.87
C PHE A 319 -10.74 -8.85 -12.89
N THR A 320 -11.15 -9.23 -14.10
CA THR A 320 -11.63 -10.58 -14.40
C THR A 320 -10.67 -11.27 -15.36
N LYS A 321 -10.50 -12.58 -15.20
CA LYS A 321 -9.68 -13.40 -16.10
C LYS A 321 -10.21 -13.26 -17.53
N ARG A 322 -9.32 -13.02 -18.49
CA ARG A 322 -9.69 -12.94 -19.90
C ARG A 322 -10.14 -14.32 -20.38
N ALA A 323 -11.22 -14.37 -21.14
CA ALA A 323 -11.63 -15.60 -21.81
C ALA A 323 -10.52 -16.08 -22.76
N PRO A 324 -10.26 -17.40 -22.85
CA PRO A 324 -9.38 -17.92 -23.88
C PRO A 324 -9.92 -17.52 -25.26
N LYS A 325 -9.01 -17.13 -26.15
CA LYS A 325 -9.32 -16.81 -27.55
C LYS A 325 -9.63 -18.08 -28.35
#